data_AF-F6I3I2-F1
#
_entry.id   AF-F6I3I2-F1
#
_cell.length_a   1.000
_cell.length_b   1.000
_cell.length_c   1.000
_cell.angle_alpha   90.00
_cell.angle_beta   90.00
_cell.angle_gamma   90.00
#
_symmetry.space_group_name_H-M   'P 1'
#
loop_
_entity.id
_entity.type
_entity.pdbx_description
1 polymer ?
#
loop_
_entity_poly.entity_id
_entity_poly.type
_entity_poly.pdbx_seq_one_letter_code
_entity_poly.pdbx_strand_id
1 'polypeptide(L)'
;METTSIGNMHQLVGSLPHQSLSRLSKQYGPLMSLQLCEVYALTISSPEMAKQVMKTHDINFAHRPPLLASNVLSYDSTDILYPPYGDYWRQLRNICVVELLTSKRVKSFQLVREAELSNLITAVVSCSRLPFNRNENLSSYTFSIISRAAFGEKFEDQDAFISVTKEMAELYSGFCVADMYPSVKWLDLISGMRYKLDKVFQRLIGYSKTLLMSIEINYNHKQGSCKGRKI
;
A
#
# COMPACT_ATOMS: atom_id res chain seq x y z
N MET A 1 14.65 15.15 -33.23
CA MET A 1 14.66 13.74 -32.81
C MET A 1 15.99 13.52 -32.10
N GLU A 2 16.03 13.70 -30.78
CA GLU A 2 17.23 13.45 -29.97
C GLU A 2 16.79 12.75 -28.68
N THR A 3 16.54 11.44 -28.80
CA THR A 3 16.29 10.56 -27.66
C THR A 3 17.63 10.12 -27.07
N THR A 4 18.16 10.87 -26.10
CA THR A 4 19.14 10.36 -25.14
C THR A 4 18.36 9.90 -23.90
N SER A 5 18.16 8.59 -23.75
CA SER A 5 19.07 7.68 -23.03
C SER A 5 19.05 7.95 -21.53
N ILE A 6 18.22 7.20 -20.79
CA ILE A 6 18.19 6.98 -19.32
C ILE A 6 18.07 8.21 -18.39
N GLY A 7 18.43 9.41 -18.81
CA GLY A 7 18.49 10.61 -17.98
C GLY A 7 19.34 10.40 -16.73
N ASN A 8 18.87 10.90 -15.59
CA ASN A 8 19.46 10.78 -14.25
C ASN A 8 19.15 9.43 -13.58
N MET A 9 18.42 8.52 -14.24
CA MET A 9 18.04 7.24 -13.64
C MET A 9 19.28 6.41 -13.22
N HIS A 10 20.39 6.53 -13.95
CA HIS A 10 21.66 5.88 -13.61
C HIS A 10 22.22 6.31 -12.24
N GLN A 11 21.86 7.49 -11.73
CA GLN A 11 22.31 7.99 -10.43
C GLN A 11 21.53 7.37 -9.25
N LEU A 12 20.40 6.73 -9.53
CA LEU A 12 19.53 6.07 -8.54
C LEU A 12 19.78 4.55 -8.46
N VAL A 13 20.56 3.98 -9.39
CA VAL A 13 20.86 2.54 -9.41
C VAL A 13 21.83 2.17 -8.28
N GLY A 14 21.58 1.04 -7.62
CA GLY A 14 22.50 0.41 -6.67
C GLY A 14 22.44 0.93 -5.23
N SER A 15 21.64 1.96 -4.94
CA SER A 15 21.39 2.45 -3.58
C SER A 15 19.89 2.69 -3.36
N LEU A 16 19.47 2.85 -2.11
CA LEU A 16 18.08 3.18 -1.82
C LEU A 16 17.75 4.57 -2.37
N PRO A 17 16.64 4.76 -3.11
CA PRO A 17 16.37 6.00 -3.85
C PRO A 17 16.43 7.25 -3.00
N HIS A 18 15.85 7.20 -1.80
CA HIS A 18 15.85 8.34 -0.87
C HIS A 18 17.27 8.74 -0.42
N GLN A 19 18.21 7.80 -0.34
CA GLN A 19 19.62 8.09 -0.02
C GLN A 19 20.34 8.72 -1.21
N SER A 20 20.13 8.19 -2.42
CA SER A 20 20.69 8.74 -3.64
C SER A 20 20.21 10.17 -3.86
N LEU A 21 18.90 10.41 -3.69
CA LEU A 21 18.27 11.73 -3.78
C LEU A 21 18.81 12.70 -2.73
N SER A 22 19.00 12.26 -1.47
CA SER A 22 19.59 13.08 -0.41
C SER A 22 21.06 13.46 -0.71
N ARG A 23 21.83 12.55 -1.30
CA ARG A 23 23.21 12.85 -1.73
C ARG A 23 23.23 13.87 -2.85
N LEU A 24 22.38 13.68 -3.86
CA LEU A 24 22.23 14.63 -4.97
C LEU A 24 21.78 16.01 -4.48
N SER A 25 20.84 16.08 -3.52
CA SER A 25 20.39 17.37 -2.98
C SER A 25 21.48 18.11 -2.21
N LYS A 26 22.44 17.40 -1.59
CA LYS A 26 23.61 18.03 -0.95
C LYS A 26 24.57 18.63 -1.98
N GLN A 27 24.61 18.07 -3.19
CA GLN A 27 25.50 18.52 -4.27
C GLN A 27 24.89 19.65 -5.10
N TYR A 28 23.62 19.51 -5.50
CA TYR A 28 22.96 20.41 -6.45
C TYR A 28 21.98 21.39 -5.78
N GLY A 29 21.72 21.22 -4.48
CA GLY A 29 20.82 22.06 -3.70
C GLY A 29 19.50 21.36 -3.35
N PRO A 30 18.73 21.94 -2.41
CA PRO A 30 17.54 21.33 -1.84
C PRO A 30 16.32 21.36 -2.78
N LEU A 31 16.41 22.03 -3.92
CA LEU A 31 15.40 22.02 -4.98
C LEU A 31 16.11 21.72 -6.29
N MET A 32 15.89 20.52 -6.84
CA MET A 32 16.56 20.08 -8.06
C MET A 32 15.60 19.28 -8.93
N SER A 33 15.85 19.33 -10.24
CA SER A 33 15.10 18.56 -11.23
C SER A 33 15.88 17.36 -11.72
N LEU A 34 15.20 16.24 -11.92
CA LEU A 34 15.74 15.00 -12.46
C LEU A 34 14.90 14.57 -13.65
N GLN A 35 15.56 14.34 -14.79
CA GLN A 35 14.96 13.58 -15.89
C GLN A 35 15.14 12.09 -15.60
N LEU A 36 14.06 11.34 -15.39
CA LEU A 36 14.03 9.89 -15.18
C LEU A 36 13.48 9.23 -16.44
N CYS A 37 14.36 8.89 -17.39
CA CYS A 37 13.96 8.42 -18.72
C CYS A 37 13.03 9.44 -19.42
N GLU A 38 11.75 9.13 -19.66
CA GLU A 38 10.78 10.06 -20.25
C GLU A 38 10.03 10.91 -19.19
N VAL A 39 10.17 10.56 -17.90
CA VAL A 39 9.46 11.21 -16.80
C VAL A 39 10.32 12.30 -16.17
N TYR A 40 9.77 13.49 -16.00
CA TYR A 40 10.43 14.57 -15.26
C TYR A 40 10.01 14.56 -13.79
N ALA A 41 10.97 14.63 -12.88
CA ALA A 41 10.75 14.62 -11.44
C ALA A 41 11.40 15.82 -10.76
N LEU A 42 10.65 16.49 -9.89
CA LEU A 42 11.17 17.55 -9.02
C LEU A 42 11.47 16.96 -7.64
N THR A 43 12.73 17.09 -7.19
CA THR A 43 13.14 16.67 -5.84
C THR A 43 13.21 17.88 -4.93
N ILE A 44 12.53 17.76 -3.78
CA ILE A 44 12.47 18.79 -2.75
C ILE A 44 13.02 18.20 -1.46
N SER A 45 14.04 18.84 -0.90
CA SER A 45 14.78 18.39 0.29
C SER A 45 14.97 19.51 1.32
N SER A 46 14.20 20.60 1.22
CA SER A 46 14.09 21.65 2.25
C SER A 46 12.72 21.57 2.95
N PRO A 47 12.65 21.69 4.29
CA PRO A 47 11.40 21.77 5.03
C PRO A 47 10.51 22.93 4.59
N GLU A 48 11.10 24.09 4.30
CA GLU A 48 10.40 25.30 3.87
C GLU A 48 9.70 25.06 2.53
N MET A 49 10.37 24.44 1.57
CA MET A 49 9.80 24.11 0.25
C MET A 49 8.82 22.95 0.32
N ALA A 50 9.09 21.93 1.14
CA ALA A 50 8.13 20.86 1.39
C ALA A 50 6.82 21.43 1.96
N LYS A 51 6.88 22.43 2.85
CA LYS A 51 5.69 23.14 3.35
C LYS A 51 4.94 23.85 2.23
N GLN A 52 5.64 24.49 1.30
CA GLN A 52 4.98 25.17 0.16
C GLN A 52 4.22 24.18 -0.73
N VAL A 53 4.81 23.01 -1.01
CA VAL A 53 4.19 21.99 -1.86
C VAL A 53 3.10 21.21 -1.15
N MET A 54 3.32 20.82 0.11
CA MET A 54 2.43 19.91 0.85
C MET A 54 1.33 20.63 1.64
N LYS A 55 1.36 21.97 1.75
CA LYS A 55 0.35 22.76 2.46
C LYS A 55 -0.15 23.96 1.67
N THR A 56 0.74 24.84 1.21
CA THR A 56 0.31 26.09 0.56
C THR A 56 -0.32 25.83 -0.81
N HIS A 57 0.27 24.92 -1.58
CA HIS A 57 -0.15 24.56 -2.94
C HIS A 57 -0.51 23.08 -3.05
N ASP A 58 -0.98 22.47 -1.96
CA ASP A 58 -1.21 21.02 -1.85
C ASP A 58 -2.12 20.47 -2.95
N ILE A 59 -3.18 21.19 -3.32
CA ILE A 59 -4.10 20.81 -4.40
C ILE A 59 -3.39 20.73 -5.76
N ASN A 60 -2.46 21.65 -6.06
CA ASN A 60 -1.73 21.65 -7.33
C ASN A 60 -0.81 20.43 -7.48
N PHE A 61 -0.33 19.88 -6.36
CA PHE A 61 0.56 18.72 -6.30
C PHE A 61 -0.14 17.44 -5.80
N ALA A 62 -1.48 17.47 -5.67
CA ALA A 62 -2.24 16.34 -5.17
C ALA A 62 -2.40 15.23 -6.21
N HIS A 63 -2.22 15.53 -7.50
CA HIS A 63 -2.33 14.55 -8.56
C HIS A 63 -1.21 13.50 -8.47
N ARG A 64 -1.58 12.23 -8.59
CA ARG A 64 -0.65 11.09 -8.55
C ARG A 64 -0.35 10.64 -9.98
N PRO A 65 0.93 10.49 -10.37
CA PRO A 65 1.26 9.89 -11.66
C PRO A 65 0.67 8.48 -11.76
N PRO A 66 0.14 8.07 -12.92
CA PRO A 66 -0.36 6.72 -13.11
C PRO A 66 0.78 5.72 -13.01
N LEU A 67 0.58 4.66 -12.23
CA LEU A 67 1.53 3.56 -12.06
C LEU A 67 0.91 2.26 -12.57
N LEU A 68 1.69 1.45 -13.29
CA LEU A 68 1.25 0.13 -13.76
C LEU A 68 0.73 -0.73 -12.59
N ALA A 69 1.44 -0.70 -11.46
CA ALA A 69 1.06 -1.45 -10.27
C ALA A 69 -0.31 -1.02 -9.74
N SER A 70 -0.59 0.28 -9.67
CA SER A 70 -1.89 0.79 -9.21
C SER A 70 -3.03 0.46 -10.17
N ASN A 71 -2.79 0.60 -11.48
CA ASN A 71 -3.80 0.29 -12.48
C ASN A 71 -4.24 -1.18 -12.38
N VAL A 72 -3.29 -2.11 -12.24
CA VAL A 72 -3.58 -3.54 -12.17
C VAL A 72 -4.12 -3.96 -10.81
N LEU A 73 -3.50 -3.51 -9.71
CA LEU A 73 -3.81 -4.01 -8.36
C LEU A 73 -4.99 -3.31 -7.69
N SER A 74 -5.51 -2.23 -8.27
CA SER A 74 -6.54 -1.38 -7.66
C SER A 74 -7.62 -0.93 -8.64
N TYR A 75 -8.06 -1.83 -9.54
CA TYR A 75 -9.17 -1.56 -10.45
C TYR A 75 -9.01 -0.22 -11.19
N ASP A 76 -7.94 -0.08 -11.96
CA ASP A 76 -7.59 1.15 -12.68
C ASP A 76 -7.43 2.38 -11.77
N SER A 77 -6.68 2.21 -10.67
CA SER A 77 -6.38 3.28 -9.69
C SER A 77 -7.63 3.90 -9.07
N THR A 78 -8.63 3.09 -8.72
CA THR A 78 -9.82 3.56 -7.99
C THR A 78 -9.73 3.32 -6.48
N ASP A 79 -8.55 2.98 -5.95
CA ASP A 79 -8.31 2.85 -4.51
C ASP A 79 -8.15 4.21 -3.79
N ILE A 80 -7.72 4.21 -2.52
CA ILE A 80 -7.53 5.45 -1.72
C ILE A 80 -6.11 6.04 -1.81
N LEU A 81 -5.12 5.23 -2.22
CA LEU A 81 -3.68 5.56 -2.26
C LEU A 81 -3.28 6.25 -3.56
N TYR A 82 -3.74 5.76 -4.70
CA TYR A 82 -3.30 6.22 -6.04
C TYR A 82 -4.37 6.77 -7.01
N PRO A 83 -5.60 7.14 -6.60
CA PRO A 83 -6.55 7.66 -7.56
C PRO A 83 -6.16 9.06 -8.04
N PRO A 84 -6.61 9.47 -9.24
CA PRO A 84 -6.59 10.86 -9.64
C PRO A 84 -7.28 11.73 -8.59
N TYR A 85 -6.64 12.83 -8.21
CA TYR A 85 -7.25 13.77 -7.28
C TYR A 85 -8.55 14.35 -7.86
N GLY A 86 -9.62 14.29 -7.08
CA GLY A 86 -10.94 14.76 -7.47
C GLY A 86 -11.99 14.45 -6.41
N ASP A 87 -13.26 14.69 -6.74
CA ASP A 87 -14.36 14.51 -5.79
C ASP A 87 -14.52 13.06 -5.32
N TYR A 88 -14.26 12.09 -6.20
CA TYR A 88 -14.24 10.66 -5.84
C TYR A 88 -13.27 10.37 -4.68
N TRP A 89 -11.99 10.75 -4.83
CA TRP A 89 -10.99 10.53 -3.79
C TRP A 89 -11.31 11.30 -2.51
N ARG A 90 -11.81 12.54 -2.62
CA ARG A 90 -12.20 13.35 -1.47
C ARG A 90 -13.32 12.69 -0.67
N GLN A 91 -14.33 12.15 -1.35
CA GLN A 91 -15.43 11.41 -0.73
C GLN A 91 -14.92 10.12 -0.06
N LEU A 92 -14.13 9.32 -0.78
CA LEU A 92 -13.56 8.08 -0.24
C LEU A 92 -12.69 8.35 1.00
N ARG A 93 -11.82 9.36 0.94
CA ARG A 93 -11.00 9.79 2.09
C ARG A 93 -11.87 10.25 3.26
N ASN A 94 -12.93 11.01 3.00
CA ASN A 94 -13.84 11.46 4.05
C ASN A 94 -14.51 10.27 4.75
N ILE A 95 -15.01 9.29 3.97
CA ILE A 95 -15.58 8.04 4.51
C ILE A 95 -14.57 7.33 5.40
N CYS A 96 -13.33 7.12 4.94
CA CYS A 96 -12.31 6.47 5.75
C CYS A 96 -12.01 7.25 7.04
N VAL A 97 -11.93 8.58 6.98
CA VAL A 97 -11.66 9.40 8.17
C VAL A 97 -12.79 9.29 9.20
N VAL A 98 -14.04 9.41 8.75
CA VAL A 98 -15.22 9.43 9.64
C VAL A 98 -15.56 8.03 10.17
N GLU A 99 -15.43 6.99 9.35
CA GLU A 99 -15.88 5.65 9.71
C GLU A 99 -14.76 4.78 10.31
N LEU A 100 -13.52 4.94 9.86
CA LEU A 100 -12.42 4.03 10.21
C LEU A 100 -11.37 4.67 11.13
N LEU A 101 -11.03 5.94 10.90
CA LEU A 101 -9.86 6.59 11.51
C LEU A 101 -10.20 7.54 12.66
N THR A 102 -11.46 7.58 13.13
CA THR A 102 -11.81 8.36 14.31
C THR A 102 -11.17 7.77 15.57
N SER A 103 -10.83 8.62 16.55
CA SER A 103 -10.26 8.15 17.82
C SER A 103 -11.16 7.14 18.53
N LYS A 104 -12.49 7.29 18.42
CA LYS A 104 -13.46 6.32 18.97
C LYS A 104 -13.32 4.96 18.29
N ARG A 105 -13.26 4.93 16.94
CA ARG A 105 -13.13 3.68 16.19
C ARG A 105 -11.78 3.02 16.45
N VAL A 106 -10.68 3.77 16.42
CA VAL A 106 -9.33 3.25 16.69
C VAL A 106 -9.24 2.66 18.11
N LYS A 107 -9.86 3.31 19.11
CA LYS A 107 -9.95 2.77 20.48
C LYS A 107 -10.77 1.50 20.58
N SER A 108 -11.82 1.34 19.78
CA SER A 108 -12.64 0.11 19.79
C SER A 108 -11.85 -1.15 19.41
N PHE A 109 -10.75 -1.02 18.66
CA PHE A 109 -9.85 -2.13 18.31
C PHE A 109 -8.76 -2.40 19.36
N GLN A 110 -8.86 -1.84 20.57
CA GLN A 110 -7.86 -2.06 21.63
C GLN A 110 -7.70 -3.54 21.97
N LEU A 111 -8.79 -4.26 22.19
CA LEU A 111 -8.76 -5.69 22.52
C LEU A 111 -8.12 -6.54 21.41
N VAL A 112 -8.30 -6.15 20.15
CA VAL A 112 -7.65 -6.81 19.01
C VAL A 112 -6.13 -6.63 19.10
N ARG A 113 -5.66 -5.41 19.36
CA ARG A 113 -4.22 -5.12 19.51
C ARG A 113 -3.61 -5.85 20.69
N GLU A 114 -4.28 -5.86 21.85
CA GLU A 114 -3.83 -6.56 23.05
C GLU A 114 -3.74 -8.08 22.84
N ALA A 115 -4.72 -8.66 22.13
CA ALA A 115 -4.69 -10.08 21.78
C ALA A 115 -3.53 -10.41 20.83
N GLU A 116 -3.32 -9.64 19.75
CA GLU A 116 -2.20 -9.89 18.85
C GLU A 116 -0.84 -9.61 19.51
N LEU A 117 -0.78 -8.69 20.47
CA LEU A 117 0.44 -8.41 21.23
C LEU A 117 0.79 -9.59 22.13
N SER A 118 -0.19 -10.18 22.79
CA SER A 118 -0.03 -11.41 23.57
C SER A 118 0.50 -12.56 22.69
N ASN A 119 -0.01 -12.70 21.46
CA ASN A 119 0.49 -13.69 20.49
C ASN A 119 1.96 -13.44 20.13
N LEU A 120 2.33 -12.18 19.88
CA LEU A 120 3.71 -11.80 19.57
C LEU A 120 4.65 -12.08 20.75
N ILE A 121 4.26 -11.73 21.98
CA ILE A 121 5.05 -12.02 23.19
C ILE A 121 5.25 -13.52 23.36
N THR A 122 4.19 -14.30 23.18
CA THR A 122 4.25 -15.76 23.26
C THR A 122 5.25 -16.32 22.24
N ALA A 123 5.18 -15.87 20.98
CA ALA A 123 6.12 -16.28 19.94
C ALA A 123 7.59 -15.93 20.30
N VAL A 124 7.84 -14.74 20.85
CA VAL A 124 9.17 -14.32 21.31
C VAL A 124 9.68 -15.23 22.44
N VAL A 125 8.86 -15.50 23.45
CA VAL A 125 9.23 -16.33 24.60
C VAL A 125 9.50 -17.78 24.17
N SER A 126 8.71 -18.32 23.25
CA SER A 126 8.90 -19.67 22.71
C SER A 126 10.20 -19.82 21.91
N CYS A 127 10.76 -18.73 21.37
CA CYS A 127 12.00 -18.75 20.59
C CYS A 127 13.30 -18.78 21.42
N SER A 128 13.26 -19.22 22.68
CA SER A 128 14.37 -19.18 23.66
C SER A 128 15.78 -19.63 23.19
N ARG A 129 15.90 -20.34 22.06
CA ARG A 129 17.18 -20.78 21.47
C ARG A 129 17.27 -20.70 19.93
N LEU A 130 16.27 -20.15 19.24
CA LEU A 130 16.22 -20.08 17.77
C LEU A 130 16.34 -18.63 17.28
N PRO A 131 16.88 -18.40 16.07
CA PRO A 131 16.92 -17.07 15.49
C PRO A 131 15.49 -16.54 15.31
N PHE A 132 15.17 -15.45 16.02
CA PHE A 132 13.88 -14.77 15.93
C PHE A 132 13.92 -13.72 14.82
N ASN A 133 13.19 -13.95 13.73
CA ASN A 133 13.06 -12.96 12.66
C ASN A 133 12.13 -11.81 13.09
N ARG A 134 12.71 -10.75 13.64
CA ARG A 134 11.95 -9.59 14.15
C ARG A 134 11.07 -8.94 13.09
N ASN A 135 11.58 -8.77 11.88
CA ASN A 135 10.87 -8.02 10.83
C ASN A 135 9.63 -8.77 10.37
N GLU A 136 9.75 -10.08 10.18
CA GLU A 136 8.65 -10.95 9.76
C GLU A 136 7.56 -11.03 10.83
N ASN A 137 7.95 -11.22 12.11
CA ASN A 137 7.02 -11.27 13.22
C ASN A 137 6.28 -9.94 13.43
N LEU A 138 6.98 -8.79 13.36
CA LEU A 138 6.36 -7.47 13.48
C LEU A 138 5.40 -7.19 12.32
N SER A 139 5.78 -7.61 11.10
CA SER A 139 4.91 -7.49 9.93
C SER A 139 3.67 -8.36 10.11
N SER A 140 3.82 -9.62 10.49
CA SER A 140 2.69 -10.53 10.75
C SER A 140 1.74 -10.00 11.82
N TYR A 141 2.28 -9.49 12.93
CA TYR A 141 1.53 -8.82 13.99
C TYR A 141 0.69 -7.64 13.44
N THR A 142 1.32 -6.75 12.67
CA THR A 142 0.67 -5.57 12.10
C THR A 142 -0.46 -5.97 11.14
N PHE A 143 -0.18 -6.89 10.22
CA PHE A 143 -1.17 -7.38 9.27
C PHE A 143 -2.30 -8.16 9.93
N SER A 144 -2.04 -8.89 11.02
CA SER A 144 -3.07 -9.57 11.80
C SER A 144 -4.02 -8.59 12.48
N ILE A 145 -3.51 -7.48 13.03
CA ILE A 145 -4.35 -6.41 13.56
C ILE A 145 -5.21 -5.79 12.47
N ILE A 146 -4.61 -5.44 11.32
CA ILE A 146 -5.33 -4.82 10.20
C ILE A 146 -6.43 -5.76 9.68
N SER A 147 -6.10 -7.03 9.48
CA SER A 147 -7.03 -8.07 9.03
C SER A 147 -8.22 -8.19 9.98
N ARG A 148 -7.97 -8.31 11.29
CA ARG A 148 -9.05 -8.39 12.29
C ARG A 148 -9.82 -7.09 12.45
N ALA A 149 -9.18 -5.93 12.25
CA ALA A 149 -9.89 -4.66 12.25
C ALA A 149 -10.82 -4.51 11.03
N ALA A 150 -10.43 -5.05 9.87
CA ALA A 150 -11.19 -5.00 8.63
C ALA A 150 -12.32 -6.06 8.58
N PHE A 151 -12.02 -7.30 8.98
CA PHE A 151 -12.91 -8.46 8.79
C PHE A 151 -13.50 -9.00 10.09
N GLY A 152 -13.05 -8.50 11.25
CA GLY A 152 -13.51 -8.93 12.57
C GLY A 152 -12.73 -10.12 13.11
N GLU A 153 -13.17 -11.33 12.78
CA GLU A 153 -12.59 -12.57 13.31
C GLU A 153 -11.49 -13.13 12.40
N LYS A 154 -10.64 -13.99 12.98
CA LYS A 154 -9.64 -14.72 12.20
C LYS A 154 -10.36 -15.71 11.28
N PHE A 155 -9.85 -15.84 10.06
CA PHE A 155 -10.38 -16.77 9.06
C PHE A 155 -9.30 -17.76 8.63
N GLU A 156 -9.72 -18.90 8.08
CA GLU A 156 -8.84 -20.03 7.75
C GLU A 156 -7.64 -19.64 6.88
N ASP A 157 -7.88 -18.82 5.85
CA ASP A 157 -6.85 -18.38 4.91
C ASP A 157 -6.10 -17.09 5.32
N GLN A 158 -6.16 -16.68 6.59
CA GLN A 158 -5.62 -15.38 7.01
C GLN A 158 -4.13 -15.21 6.71
N ASP A 159 -3.31 -16.22 7.00
CA ASP A 159 -1.87 -16.13 6.77
C ASP A 159 -1.53 -16.05 5.27
N ALA A 160 -2.29 -16.77 4.44
CA ALA A 160 -2.15 -16.71 2.99
C ALA A 160 -2.58 -15.33 2.43
N PHE A 161 -3.69 -14.78 2.93
CA PHE A 161 -4.13 -13.43 2.58
C PHE A 161 -3.11 -12.37 2.98
N ILE A 162 -2.55 -12.46 4.20
CA ILE A 162 -1.50 -11.55 4.68
C ILE A 162 -0.25 -11.68 3.81
N SER A 163 0.14 -12.90 3.43
CA SER A 163 1.28 -13.14 2.54
C SER A 163 1.09 -12.47 1.18
N VAL A 164 -0.08 -12.65 0.55
CA VAL A 164 -0.39 -12.00 -0.74
C VAL A 164 -0.47 -10.47 -0.59
N THR A 165 -0.97 -9.96 0.53
CA THR A 165 -1.00 -8.51 0.79
C THR A 165 0.40 -7.92 0.95
N LYS A 166 1.33 -8.66 1.57
CA LYS A 166 2.76 -8.27 1.62
C LYS A 166 3.38 -8.24 0.23
N GLU A 167 3.14 -9.27 -0.58
CA GLU A 167 3.63 -9.33 -1.97
C GLU A 167 3.07 -8.17 -2.81
N MET A 168 1.79 -7.80 -2.62
CA MET A 168 1.17 -6.62 -3.23
C MET A 168 1.89 -5.32 -2.80
N ALA A 169 2.16 -5.14 -1.50
CA ALA A 169 2.86 -3.97 -0.99
C ALA A 169 4.30 -3.84 -1.53
N GLU A 170 5.00 -4.96 -1.68
CA GLU A 170 6.33 -5.00 -2.31
C GLU A 170 6.28 -4.54 -3.77
N LEU A 171 5.29 -5.02 -4.53
CA LEU A 171 5.08 -4.63 -5.93
C LEU A 171 4.75 -3.15 -6.08
N TYR A 172 3.98 -2.58 -5.15
CA TYR A 172 3.73 -1.12 -5.09
C TYR A 172 4.99 -0.31 -4.80
N SER A 173 5.91 -0.85 -4.02
CA SER A 173 7.14 -0.14 -3.60
C SER A 173 8.27 -0.23 -4.63
N GLY A 174 8.12 -1.07 -5.65
CA GLY A 174 9.14 -1.35 -6.64
C GLY A 174 9.19 -0.34 -7.79
N PHE A 175 10.34 -0.29 -8.46
CA PHE A 175 10.47 0.42 -9.72
C PHE A 175 9.92 -0.41 -10.87
N CYS A 176 9.09 0.19 -11.73
CA CYS A 176 8.70 -0.38 -13.00
C CYS A 176 9.33 0.41 -14.16
N VAL A 177 9.95 -0.30 -15.10
CA VAL A 177 10.54 0.34 -16.30
C VAL A 177 9.44 0.96 -17.18
N ALA A 178 8.26 0.33 -17.25
CA ALA A 178 7.11 0.86 -17.96
C ALA A 178 6.70 2.26 -17.46
N ASP A 179 6.72 2.47 -16.14
CA ASP A 179 6.36 3.75 -15.53
C ASP A 179 7.35 4.87 -15.89
N MET A 180 8.58 4.53 -16.29
CA MET A 180 9.62 5.48 -16.70
C MET A 180 9.57 5.82 -18.20
N TYR A 181 8.85 5.02 -19.01
CA TYR A 181 8.70 5.19 -20.46
C TYR A 181 7.21 5.10 -20.86
N PRO A 182 6.36 6.02 -20.38
CA PRO A 182 4.92 5.98 -20.63
C PRO A 182 4.54 6.03 -22.11
N SER A 183 5.43 6.48 -23.01
CA SER A 183 5.18 6.44 -24.46
C SER A 183 5.27 5.02 -25.05
N VAL A 184 5.97 4.10 -24.37
CA VAL A 184 6.34 2.77 -24.87
C VAL A 184 5.47 1.68 -24.24
N LYS A 185 4.19 1.62 -24.62
CA LYS A 185 3.16 0.77 -23.98
C LYS A 185 3.44 -0.74 -23.96
N TRP A 186 4.26 -1.25 -24.90
CA TRP A 186 4.58 -2.67 -24.95
C TRP A 186 5.60 -3.10 -23.87
N LEU A 187 6.26 -2.16 -23.18
CA LEU A 187 7.14 -2.46 -22.03
C LEU A 187 6.38 -3.11 -20.87
N ASP A 188 5.12 -2.72 -20.66
CA ASP A 188 4.23 -3.35 -19.67
C ASP A 188 4.12 -4.87 -19.91
N LEU A 189 4.08 -5.28 -21.19
CA LEU A 189 3.84 -6.66 -21.61
C LEU A 189 5.12 -7.49 -21.55
N ILE A 190 6.23 -6.97 -22.06
CA ILE A 190 7.49 -7.73 -22.16
C ILE A 190 8.25 -7.81 -20.84
N SER A 191 8.04 -6.85 -19.92
CA SER A 191 8.75 -6.82 -18.63
C SER A 191 8.35 -7.98 -17.70
N GLY A 192 7.25 -8.68 -18.00
CA GLY A 192 6.65 -9.70 -17.12
C GLY A 192 6.00 -9.12 -15.86
N MET A 193 6.13 -7.81 -15.60
CA MET A 193 5.59 -7.16 -14.42
C MET A 193 4.06 -7.21 -14.41
N ARG A 194 3.42 -6.94 -15.55
CA ARG A 194 1.96 -7.03 -15.67
C ARG A 194 1.45 -8.41 -15.30
N TYR A 195 2.04 -9.47 -15.86
CA TYR A 195 1.68 -10.85 -15.51
C TYR A 195 1.85 -11.14 -14.01
N LYS A 196 2.93 -10.66 -13.39
CA LYS A 196 3.16 -10.83 -11.95
C LYS A 196 2.10 -10.09 -11.12
N LEU A 197 1.78 -8.85 -11.48
CA LEU A 197 0.73 -8.04 -10.84
C LEU A 197 -0.64 -8.72 -10.97
N ASP A 198 -1.01 -9.16 -12.17
CA ASP A 198 -2.28 -9.87 -12.42
C ASP A 198 -2.37 -11.13 -11.57
N LYS A 199 -1.30 -11.93 -11.50
CA LYS A 199 -1.28 -13.16 -10.69
C LYS A 199 -1.44 -12.87 -9.19
N VAL A 200 -0.86 -11.80 -8.68
CA VAL A 200 -1.05 -11.36 -7.28
C VAL A 200 -2.48 -10.87 -7.07
N PHE A 201 -2.99 -10.05 -7.98
CA PHE A 201 -4.35 -9.51 -7.89
C PHE A 201 -5.42 -10.59 -7.89
N GLN A 202 -5.29 -11.60 -8.77
CA GLN A 202 -6.23 -12.73 -8.82
C GLN A 202 -6.25 -13.53 -7.52
N ARG A 203 -5.08 -13.79 -6.91
CA ARG A 203 -5.01 -14.45 -5.60
C ARG A 203 -5.67 -13.60 -4.52
N LEU A 204 -5.40 -12.30 -4.50
CA LEU A 204 -5.98 -11.36 -3.53
C LEU A 204 -7.51 -11.32 -3.64
N ILE A 205 -8.05 -11.23 -4.86
CA ILE A 205 -9.49 -11.29 -5.13
C ILE A 205 -10.07 -12.62 -4.68
N GLY A 206 -9.39 -13.74 -4.95
CA GLY A 206 -9.80 -15.07 -4.51
C GLY A 206 -10.04 -15.12 -3.01
N TYR A 207 -9.03 -14.76 -2.21
CA TYR A 207 -9.15 -14.72 -0.75
C TYR A 207 -10.19 -13.70 -0.28
N SER A 208 -10.26 -12.52 -0.90
CA SER A 208 -11.23 -11.48 -0.56
C SER A 208 -12.68 -11.93 -0.81
N LYS A 209 -12.93 -12.71 -1.86
CA LYS A 209 -14.26 -13.29 -2.14
C LYS A 209 -14.65 -14.32 -1.08
N THR A 210 -13.75 -15.24 -0.73
CA THR A 210 -14.00 -16.24 0.33
C THR A 210 -14.33 -15.55 1.65
N LEU A 211 -13.58 -14.51 2.00
CA LEU A 211 -13.80 -13.64 3.14
C LEU A 211 -15.20 -13.01 3.13
N LEU A 212 -15.57 -12.31 2.04
CA LEU A 212 -16.87 -11.64 1.94
C LEU A 212 -18.02 -12.64 2.07
N MET A 213 -17.91 -13.82 1.45
CA MET A 213 -18.91 -14.89 1.61
C MET A 213 -19.02 -15.35 3.07
N SER A 214 -17.89 -15.55 3.77
CA SER A 214 -17.91 -15.94 5.19
C SER A 214 -18.54 -14.87 6.08
N ILE A 215 -18.29 -13.59 5.81
CA ILE A 215 -18.87 -12.46 6.54
C ILE A 215 -20.38 -12.41 6.33
N GLU A 216 -20.82 -12.59 5.08
CA GLU A 216 -22.25 -12.58 4.73
C GLU A 216 -23.01 -13.74 5.38
N ILE A 217 -22.44 -14.96 5.38
CA ILE A 217 -23.00 -16.13 6.08
C ILE A 217 -23.12 -15.85 7.59
N ASN A 218 -22.06 -15.33 8.21
CA ASN A 218 -22.05 -15.02 9.64
C ASN A 218 -23.05 -13.93 10.01
N TYR A 219 -23.20 -12.91 9.16
CA TYR A 219 -24.19 -11.85 9.33
C TYR A 219 -25.62 -12.41 9.27
N ASN A 220 -25.91 -13.25 8.26
CA ASN A 220 -27.21 -13.88 8.09
C ASN A 220 -27.56 -14.84 9.24
N HIS A 221 -26.58 -15.61 9.73
CA HIS A 221 -26.78 -16.49 10.88
C HIS A 221 -27.11 -15.70 12.16
N LYS A 222 -26.40 -14.60 12.43
CA LYS A 222 -26.70 -13.71 13.57
C LYS A 222 -28.10 -13.09 13.47
N GLN A 223 -28.51 -12.65 12.28
CA GLN A 223 -29.85 -12.12 12.02
C GLN A 223 -30.96 -13.18 12.22
N GLY A 224 -30.74 -14.42 11.75
CA GLY A 224 -31.67 -15.54 11.95
C GLY A 224 -31.81 -15.94 13.42
N SER A 225 -30.70 -15.99 14.16
CA SER A 225 -30.68 -16.27 15.61
C SER A 225 -31.40 -15.19 16.43
N CYS A 226 -31.30 -13.91 16.03
CA CYS A 226 -32.04 -12.81 16.66
C CYS A 226 -33.55 -12.84 16.37
N LYS A 227 -33.98 -13.35 15.21
CA LYS A 227 -35.40 -13.51 14.88
C LYS A 227 -36.07 -14.68 15.62
N GLY A 228 -35.30 -15.72 15.99
CA GLY A 228 -35.80 -16.89 16.76
C GLY A 228 -35.98 -16.68 18.27
N ARG A 229 -35.73 -15.46 18.80
CA ARG A 229 -35.87 -15.12 20.23
C ARG A 229 -37.07 -14.22 20.55
N LYS A 230 -38.03 -14.08 19.63
CA LYS A 230 -39.33 -13.48 19.92
C LYS A 230 -40.41 -14.55 19.96
N ILE A 231 -40.77 -14.89 21.20
CA ILE A 231 -41.94 -15.64 21.70
C ILE A 231 -41.86 -17.15 21.51
#